data_AF-A0AAE1QB29-F1
#
_entry.id   AF-A0AAE1QB29-F1
#
_cell.length_a   1.000
_cell.length_b   1.000
_cell.length_c   1.000
_cell.angle_alpha   90.00
_cell.angle_beta   90.00
_cell.angle_gamma   90.00
#
_symmetry.space_group_name_H-M   'P 1'
#
loop_
_entity.id
_entity.type
_entity.pdbx_description
1 polymer ?
#
loop_
_entity_poly.entity_id
_entity_poly.type
_entity_poly.pdbx_seq_one_letter_code
_entity_poly.pdbx_strand_id
1 'polypeptide(L)'
;MCFLVAASWGNRLENGSYDGMLGVVQRKESHMVINNYAITYQRVKDFDCSVSYFLEGYGMILKDPPPLPHWQSIFYPFTGIVWAAVGGIVILTTLAYYFVNMRGLRLPMILSFLDVLKSLLSQSVSQEPLVWVSRGLLGLWLLATWVLRVSYTSNLMAFLTVPAIQAPLDTLEQLAESDLR
;
A
#
# COMPACT_ATOMS: atom_id res chain seq x y z
N MET A 1 53.03 -3.58 17.33
CA MET A 1 52.25 -2.73 16.41
C MET A 1 51.41 -1.82 17.28
N CYS A 2 51.61 -0.50 17.23
CA CYS A 2 50.85 0.45 18.05
C CYS A 2 49.66 0.95 17.21
N PHE A 3 48.44 0.80 17.72
CA PHE A 3 47.22 1.26 17.04
C PHE A 3 46.82 2.61 17.62
N LEU A 4 46.75 3.63 16.76
CA LEU A 4 46.23 4.95 17.13
C LEU A 4 44.75 5.02 16.80
N VAL A 5 43.95 5.42 17.78
CA VAL A 5 42.50 5.64 17.63
C VAL A 5 42.26 7.14 17.56
N ALA A 6 41.61 7.60 16.49
CA ALA A 6 41.15 8.98 16.36
C ALA A 6 39.62 9.02 16.31
N ALA A 7 39.03 10.08 16.88
CA ALA A 7 37.58 10.23 17.01
C ALA A 7 36.87 10.60 15.69
N SER A 8 37.60 11.08 14.68
CA SER A 8 37.05 11.50 13.39
C SER A 8 37.73 10.78 12.23
N TRP A 9 36.98 10.65 11.12
CA TRP A 9 37.41 9.95 9.90
C TRP A 9 38.56 10.66 9.19
N GLY A 10 38.51 11.99 9.09
CA GLY A 10 39.44 12.77 8.30
C GLY A 10 38.73 13.55 7.19
N ASN A 11 38.52 14.83 7.44
CA ASN A 11 38.09 15.84 6.49
C ASN A 11 39.30 16.67 6.05
N ARG A 12 39.25 17.15 4.81
CA ARG A 12 40.26 18.05 4.26
C ARG A 12 39.98 19.46 4.73
N LEU A 13 40.95 20.06 5.42
CA LEU A 13 40.90 21.44 5.88
C LEU A 13 41.28 22.39 4.73
N GLU A 14 40.94 23.67 4.85
CA GLU A 14 41.25 24.69 3.83
C GLU A 14 42.76 24.84 3.58
N ASN A 15 43.57 24.56 4.60
CA ASN A 15 45.03 24.58 4.51
C ASN A 15 45.62 23.35 3.78
N GLY A 16 44.79 22.43 3.29
CA GLY A 16 45.21 21.19 2.61
C GLY A 16 45.68 20.06 3.55
N SER A 17 45.64 20.27 4.86
CA SER A 17 45.88 19.21 5.85
C SER A 17 44.60 18.43 6.13
N TYR A 18 44.74 17.19 6.60
CA TYR A 18 43.63 16.35 7.04
C TYR A 18 43.55 16.29 8.56
N ASP A 19 42.33 16.24 9.09
CA ASP A 19 42.08 15.91 10.49
C ASP A 19 41.90 14.38 10.69
N GLY A 20 41.59 13.97 11.91
CA GLY A 20 41.20 12.59 12.22
C GLY A 20 42.24 11.53 11.84
N MET A 21 41.75 10.34 11.51
CA MET A 21 42.58 9.20 11.11
C MET A 21 43.44 9.47 9.85
N LEU A 22 42.92 10.19 8.85
CA LEU A 22 43.70 10.54 7.65
C LEU A 22 44.85 11.53 7.98
N GLY A 23 44.63 12.46 8.92
CA GLY A 23 45.67 13.36 9.40
C GLY A 23 46.83 12.64 10.09
N VAL A 24 46.55 11.57 10.84
CA VAL A 24 47.59 10.74 11.50
C VAL A 24 48.50 10.07 10.46
N VAL A 25 47.93 9.60 9.35
CA VAL A 25 48.72 9.04 8.23
C VAL A 25 49.52 10.13 7.53
N GLN A 26 48.92 11.31 7.28
CA GLN A 26 49.60 12.42 6.64
C GLN A 26 50.80 12.94 7.47
N ARG A 27 50.67 12.98 8.79
CA ARG A 27 51.75 13.34 9.72
C ARG A 27 52.78 12.23 9.95
N LYS A 28 52.62 11.08 9.28
CA LYS A 28 53.49 9.89 9.39
C LYS A 28 53.55 9.31 10.81
N GLU A 29 52.49 9.51 11.59
CA GLU A 29 52.32 8.90 12.91
C GLU A 29 51.83 7.44 12.79
N SER A 30 51.17 7.10 11.68
CA SER A 30 50.78 5.73 11.30
C SER A 30 51.14 5.44 9.84
N HIS A 31 51.40 4.17 9.53
CA HIS A 31 51.73 3.70 8.18
C HIS A 31 50.50 3.41 7.32
N MET A 32 49.38 3.00 7.95
CA MET A 32 48.13 2.69 7.27
C MET A 32 46.94 2.92 8.20
N VAL A 33 45.76 3.10 7.61
CA VAL A 33 44.49 3.12 8.32
C VAL A 33 43.59 2.07 7.70
N ILE A 34 42.91 1.30 8.55
CA ILE A 34 41.95 0.27 8.16
C ILE A 34 40.60 0.67 8.74
N ASN A 35 39.70 1.16 7.90
CA ASN A 35 38.32 1.49 8.26
C ASN A 35 37.43 1.57 7.00
N ASN A 36 36.13 1.79 7.17
CA ASN A 36 35.16 1.97 6.09
C ASN A 36 35.23 3.39 5.49
N TYR A 37 36.13 3.59 4.53
CA TYR A 37 36.24 4.87 3.83
C TYR A 37 35.49 4.87 2.50
N ALA A 38 34.63 5.88 2.33
CA ALA A 38 34.14 6.25 1.01
C ALA A 38 35.31 6.74 0.14
N ILE A 39 35.50 6.08 -1.02
CA ILE A 39 36.47 6.45 -2.04
C ILE A 39 35.96 7.68 -2.76
N THR A 40 36.42 8.86 -2.34
CA THR A 40 36.10 10.15 -2.96
C THR A 40 37.29 10.66 -3.75
N TYR A 41 37.06 11.37 -4.87
CA TYR A 41 38.11 11.94 -5.72
C TYR A 41 39.19 12.71 -4.93
N GLN A 42 38.78 13.53 -3.96
CA GLN A 42 39.71 14.31 -3.14
C GLN A 42 40.64 13.45 -2.28
N ARG A 43 40.17 12.29 -1.78
CA ARG A 43 40.98 11.39 -0.96
C ARG A 43 41.96 10.58 -1.80
N VAL A 44 41.54 10.13 -2.98
CA VAL A 44 42.41 9.39 -3.92
C VAL A 44 43.54 10.25 -4.47
N LYS A 45 43.34 11.58 -4.55
CA LYS A 45 44.38 12.50 -4.99
C LYS A 45 45.55 12.61 -3.99
N ASP A 46 45.24 12.57 -2.70
CA ASP A 46 46.19 12.83 -1.62
C ASP A 46 46.66 11.52 -0.93
N PHE A 47 45.91 10.41 -1.07
CA PHE A 47 46.20 9.10 -0.48
C PHE A 47 45.95 7.92 -1.43
N ASP A 48 46.80 6.91 -1.37
CA ASP A 48 46.59 5.65 -2.06
C ASP A 48 45.57 4.77 -1.31
N CYS A 49 44.52 4.36 -2.02
CA CYS A 49 43.47 3.48 -1.49
C CYS A 49 43.59 2.08 -2.10
N SER A 50 43.28 1.04 -1.32
CA SER A 50 43.11 -0.31 -1.87
C SER A 50 41.89 -0.39 -2.79
N VAL A 51 41.76 -1.50 -3.51
CA VAL A 51 40.51 -1.82 -4.22
C VAL A 51 39.34 -1.88 -3.23
N SER A 52 38.17 -1.44 -3.67
CA SER A 52 36.95 -1.55 -2.87
C SER A 52 36.59 -3.02 -2.70
N TYR A 53 36.40 -3.45 -1.45
CA TYR A 53 35.93 -4.80 -1.11
C TYR A 53 34.43 -4.84 -0.81
N PHE A 54 33.80 -3.68 -0.57
CA PHE A 54 32.39 -3.54 -0.22
C PHE A 54 31.82 -2.28 -0.87
N LEU A 55 30.70 -2.42 -1.58
CA LEU A 55 29.94 -1.29 -2.11
C LEU A 55 28.78 -0.98 -1.16
N GLU A 56 28.75 0.23 -0.64
CA GLU A 56 27.61 0.79 0.07
C GLU A 56 26.80 1.70 -0.85
N GLY A 57 25.47 1.62 -0.74
CA GLY A 57 24.53 2.55 -1.35
C GLY A 57 24.03 3.55 -0.32
N TYR A 58 23.61 4.73 -0.78
CA TYR A 58 22.88 5.67 0.06
C TYR A 58 21.41 5.25 0.13
N GLY A 59 20.88 5.16 1.35
CA GLY A 59 19.48 4.89 1.61
C GLY A 59 18.90 5.90 2.58
N MET A 60 17.59 6.06 2.56
CA MET A 60 16.85 6.86 3.53
C MET A 60 16.19 5.93 4.53
N ILE A 61 16.18 6.34 5.80
CA ILE A 61 15.49 5.62 6.86
C ILE A 61 14.40 6.53 7.38
N LEU A 62 13.15 6.09 7.25
CA LEU A 62 11.95 6.79 7.70
C LEU A 62 11.27 5.97 8.79
N LYS A 63 10.49 6.66 9.63
CA LYS A 63 9.61 5.98 10.59
C LYS A 63 8.43 5.37 9.84
N ASP A 64 8.03 4.16 10.24
CA ASP A 64 6.84 3.52 9.70
C ASP A 64 5.61 4.42 9.86
N PRO A 65 4.82 4.63 8.78
CA PRO A 65 3.64 5.46 8.86
C PRO A 65 2.57 4.78 9.75
N PRO A 66 1.72 5.56 10.44
CA PRO A 66 0.68 5.00 11.27
C PRO A 66 -0.31 4.17 10.43
N PRO A 67 -0.88 3.09 10.98
CA PRO A 67 -1.90 2.32 10.30
C PRO A 67 -3.14 3.17 10.02
N LEU A 68 -3.83 2.88 8.93
CA LEU A 68 -5.07 3.58 8.57
C LEU A 68 -6.15 3.37 9.64
N PRO A 69 -7.06 4.35 9.84
CA PRO A 69 -8.12 4.22 10.81
C PRO A 69 -9.09 3.10 10.43
N HIS A 70 -9.41 2.25 11.40
CA HIS A 70 -10.16 0.99 11.20
C HIS A 70 -11.53 1.13 10.53
N TRP A 71 -12.21 2.27 10.66
CA TRP A 71 -13.52 2.49 10.04
C TRP A 71 -13.44 2.61 8.51
N GLN A 72 -12.30 3.05 7.97
CA GLN A 72 -12.11 3.14 6.51
C GLN A 72 -11.97 1.76 5.87
N SER A 73 -11.53 0.75 6.64
CA SER A 73 -11.37 -0.64 6.21
C SER A 73 -12.63 -1.29 5.66
N ILE A 74 -13.81 -0.69 5.86
CA ILE A 74 -15.09 -1.16 5.34
C ILE A 74 -15.20 -0.95 3.81
N PHE A 75 -14.55 0.08 3.26
CA PHE A 75 -14.65 0.41 1.83
C PHE A 75 -13.54 -0.18 0.96
N TYR A 76 -12.41 -0.54 1.57
CA TYR A 76 -11.25 -1.17 0.92
C TYR A 76 -11.44 -2.59 0.33
N PRO A 77 -12.37 -3.45 0.81
CA PRO A 77 -12.48 -4.83 0.32
C PRO A 77 -12.74 -4.97 -1.18
N PHE A 78 -13.33 -3.93 -1.79
CA PHE A 78 -13.58 -3.84 -3.21
C PHE A 78 -13.01 -2.55 -3.79
N THR A 79 -12.43 -2.66 -4.98
CA THR A 79 -11.98 -1.50 -5.75
C THR A 79 -13.18 -0.68 -6.23
N GLY A 80 -12.97 0.60 -6.53
CA GLY A 80 -14.04 1.49 -7.01
C GLY A 80 -14.76 0.96 -8.26
N ILE A 81 -14.06 0.24 -9.14
CA ILE A 81 -14.63 -0.40 -10.34
C ILE A 81 -15.62 -1.50 -9.94
N VAL A 82 -15.26 -2.32 -8.94
CA VAL A 82 -16.14 -3.39 -8.45
C VAL A 82 -17.37 -2.78 -7.77
N TRP A 83 -17.21 -1.73 -6.96
CA TRP A 83 -18.35 -1.02 -6.39
C TRP A 83 -19.30 -0.46 -7.46
N ALA A 84 -18.77 0.11 -8.54
CA ALA A 84 -19.57 0.57 -9.66
C ALA A 84 -20.30 -0.60 -10.35
N ALA A 85 -19.64 -1.75 -10.53
CA ALA A 85 -20.25 -2.95 -11.08
C ALA A 85 -21.38 -3.50 -10.18
N VAL A 86 -21.20 -3.48 -8.86
CA VAL A 86 -22.24 -3.85 -7.88
C VAL A 86 -23.45 -2.92 -7.97
N GLY A 87 -23.22 -1.60 -8.04
CA GLY A 87 -24.29 -0.64 -8.27
C GLY A 87 -25.03 -0.91 -9.58
N GLY A 88 -24.29 -1.17 -10.66
CA GLY A 88 -24.85 -1.48 -11.97
C GLY A 88 -25.71 -2.74 -11.98
N ILE A 89 -25.24 -3.83 -11.36
CA ILE A 89 -26.01 -5.08 -11.32
C ILE A 89 -27.25 -4.98 -10.43
N VAL A 90 -27.19 -4.22 -9.33
CA VAL A 90 -28.36 -3.92 -8.47
C VAL A 90 -29.42 -3.13 -9.24
N ILE A 91 -29.01 -2.14 -10.04
CA ILE A 91 -29.93 -1.38 -10.90
C ILE A 91 -30.55 -2.30 -11.95
N LEU A 92 -29.74 -3.13 -12.61
CA LEU A 92 -30.21 -4.07 -13.62
C LEU A 92 -31.23 -5.06 -13.05
N THR A 93 -30.97 -5.64 -11.88
CA THR A 93 -31.90 -6.59 -11.25
C THR A 93 -33.14 -5.90 -10.69
N THR A 94 -33.03 -4.66 -10.20
CA THR A 94 -34.19 -3.83 -9.82
C THR A 94 -35.11 -3.57 -11.01
N LEU A 95 -34.55 -3.21 -12.17
CA LEU A 95 -35.33 -3.02 -13.40
C LEU A 95 -35.98 -4.33 -13.85
N ALA A 96 -35.23 -5.44 -13.87
CA ALA A 96 -35.75 -6.75 -14.23
C ALA A 96 -36.91 -7.18 -13.31
N TYR A 97 -36.76 -6.98 -12.00
CA TYR A 97 -37.80 -7.30 -11.00
C TYR A 97 -39.03 -6.38 -11.16
N TYR A 98 -38.81 -5.08 -11.42
CA TYR A 98 -39.89 -4.14 -11.72
C TYR A 98 -40.69 -4.55 -12.96
N PHE A 99 -40.03 -4.93 -14.06
CA PHE A 99 -40.71 -5.40 -15.28
C PHE A 99 -41.53 -6.68 -15.06
N VAL A 100 -41.03 -7.61 -14.24
CA VAL A 100 -41.77 -8.83 -13.86
C VAL A 100 -42.99 -8.46 -13.02
N ASN A 101 -42.84 -7.57 -12.04
CA ASN A 101 -43.94 -7.12 -11.18
C ASN A 101 -44.99 -6.27 -11.92
N MET A 102 -44.59 -5.54 -12.97
CA MET A 102 -45.51 -4.78 -13.81
C MET A 102 -46.51 -5.70 -14.55
N ARG A 103 -46.10 -6.93 -14.88
CA ARG A 103 -46.95 -7.96 -15.50
C ARG A 103 -47.82 -8.72 -14.48
N GLY A 104 -47.48 -8.64 -13.19
CA GLY A 104 -48.17 -9.32 -12.08
C GLY A 104 -48.90 -8.36 -11.15
N LEU A 105 -48.24 -7.92 -10.07
CA LEU A 105 -48.86 -7.22 -8.92
C LEU A 105 -48.76 -5.67 -8.95
N ARG A 106 -48.30 -5.04 -10.04
CA ARG A 106 -48.16 -3.56 -10.19
C ARG A 106 -47.57 -2.85 -8.96
N LEU A 107 -46.45 -3.34 -8.45
CA LEU A 107 -45.73 -2.69 -7.36
C LEU A 107 -45.01 -1.40 -7.84
N PRO A 108 -44.95 -0.35 -7.02
CA PRO A 108 -44.13 0.83 -7.30
C PRO A 108 -42.64 0.47 -7.33
N MET A 109 -41.86 1.22 -8.13
CA MET A 109 -40.42 1.01 -8.34
C MET A 109 -39.63 0.94 -7.03
N ILE A 110 -39.99 1.78 -6.04
CA ILE A 110 -39.32 1.84 -4.75
C ILE A 110 -39.40 0.51 -3.98
N LEU A 111 -40.53 -0.19 -4.04
CA LEU A 111 -40.71 -1.46 -3.35
C LEU A 111 -39.92 -2.57 -4.04
N SER A 112 -39.83 -2.53 -5.38
CA SER A 112 -38.98 -3.45 -6.15
C SER A 112 -37.51 -3.26 -5.82
N PHE A 113 -37.05 -2.01 -5.67
CA PHE A 113 -35.70 -1.71 -5.22
C PHE A 113 -35.43 -2.21 -3.79
N LEU A 114 -36.37 -1.97 -2.87
CA LEU A 114 -36.24 -2.43 -1.49
C LEU A 114 -36.20 -3.96 -1.39
N ASP A 115 -36.94 -4.69 -2.22
CA ASP A 115 -36.90 -6.15 -2.24
C ASP A 115 -35.56 -6.69 -2.79
N VAL A 116 -35.01 -6.04 -3.82
CA VAL A 116 -33.64 -6.35 -4.29
C VAL A 116 -32.61 -6.05 -3.20
N LEU A 117 -32.74 -4.92 -2.50
CA LEU A 117 -31.86 -4.59 -1.38
C LEU A 117 -31.97 -5.59 -0.21
N LYS A 118 -33.19 -6.03 0.13
CA LYS A 118 -33.43 -7.09 1.12
C LYS A 118 -32.70 -8.38 0.73
N SER A 119 -32.84 -8.80 -0.53
CA SER A 119 -32.17 -10.02 -1.01
C SER A 119 -30.64 -9.90 -0.96
N LEU A 120 -30.08 -8.72 -1.28
CA LEU A 120 -28.64 -8.45 -1.15
C LEU A 120 -28.18 -8.54 0.32
N LEU A 121 -28.99 -8.03 1.24
CA LEU A 121 -28.78 -8.10 2.69
C LEU A 121 -29.15 -9.45 3.31
N SER A 122 -29.40 -10.47 2.51
CA SER A 122 -29.74 -11.83 2.98
C SER A 122 -31.08 -11.96 3.67
N GLN A 123 -31.98 -10.99 3.47
CA GLN A 123 -33.33 -11.02 4.00
C GLN A 123 -34.25 -11.74 3.01
N SER A 124 -35.25 -12.43 3.55
CA SER A 124 -36.25 -13.11 2.73
C SER A 124 -37.09 -12.08 1.97
N VAL A 125 -37.34 -12.39 0.69
CA VAL A 125 -38.29 -11.65 -0.14
C VAL A 125 -39.59 -12.44 -0.14
N SER A 126 -40.70 -11.76 0.15
CA SER A 126 -41.99 -12.42 0.39
C SER A 126 -42.74 -12.83 -0.88
N GLN A 127 -42.25 -12.48 -2.08
CA GLN A 127 -42.96 -12.71 -3.34
C GLN A 127 -42.21 -13.68 -4.24
N GLU A 128 -42.86 -14.79 -4.57
CA GLU A 128 -42.36 -15.79 -5.51
C GLU A 128 -42.97 -15.55 -6.90
N PRO A 129 -42.16 -15.37 -7.96
CA PRO A 129 -42.70 -15.18 -9.30
C PRO A 129 -43.19 -16.52 -9.88
N LEU A 130 -44.39 -16.50 -10.45
CA LEU A 130 -45.11 -17.68 -10.95
C LEU A 130 -44.48 -18.30 -12.23
N VAL A 131 -43.61 -17.57 -12.94
CA VAL A 131 -43.03 -18.00 -14.23
C VAL A 131 -41.65 -18.65 -14.04
N TRP A 132 -41.40 -19.76 -14.72
CA TRP A 132 -40.13 -20.51 -14.63
C TRP A 132 -38.88 -19.68 -15.00
N VAL A 133 -38.97 -18.82 -16.01
CA VAL A 133 -37.86 -17.95 -16.44
C VAL A 133 -37.47 -16.96 -15.34
N SER A 134 -38.45 -16.34 -14.68
CA SER A 134 -38.19 -15.44 -13.54
C SER A 134 -37.62 -16.16 -12.32
N ARG A 135 -37.96 -17.44 -12.11
CA ARG A 135 -37.35 -18.28 -11.06
C ARG A 135 -35.88 -18.54 -11.34
N GLY A 136 -35.52 -18.79 -12.60
CA GLY A 136 -34.12 -18.93 -13.03
C GLY A 136 -33.31 -17.64 -12.81
N LEU A 137 -33.87 -16.49 -13.20
CA LEU A 137 -33.24 -15.18 -12.99
C LEU A 137 -33.05 -14.86 -11.50
N LEU A 138 -34.05 -15.16 -10.65
CA LEU A 138 -33.92 -15.03 -9.20
C LEU A 138 -32.85 -15.98 -8.64
N GLY A 139 -32.81 -17.24 -9.09
CA GLY A 139 -31.78 -18.19 -8.69
C GLY A 139 -30.37 -17.70 -9.03
N LEU A 140 -30.17 -17.15 -10.23
CA LEU A 140 -28.91 -16.54 -10.65
C LEU A 140 -28.55 -15.32 -9.80
N TRP A 141 -29.53 -14.46 -9.51
CA TRP A 141 -29.32 -13.30 -8.63
C TRP A 141 -28.96 -13.70 -7.20
N LEU A 142 -29.62 -14.72 -6.64
CA LEU A 142 -29.31 -15.25 -5.32
C LEU A 142 -27.91 -15.86 -5.27
N LEU A 143 -27.48 -16.56 -6.31
CA LEU A 143 -26.11 -17.06 -6.42
C LEU A 143 -25.10 -15.91 -6.52
N ALA A 144 -25.38 -14.89 -7.33
CA ALA A 144 -24.52 -13.71 -7.47
C ALA A 144 -24.37 -12.94 -6.15
N THR A 145 -25.46 -12.71 -5.42
CA THR A 145 -25.45 -12.04 -4.11
C THR A 145 -24.74 -12.87 -3.04
N TRP A 146 -24.86 -14.20 -3.09
CA TRP A 146 -24.13 -15.10 -2.21
C TRP A 146 -22.61 -15.02 -2.46
N VAL A 147 -22.19 -15.14 -3.72
CA VAL A 147 -20.77 -15.01 -4.11
C VAL A 147 -20.21 -13.64 -3.73
N LEU A 148 -20.97 -12.56 -3.97
CA LEU A 148 -20.59 -11.20 -3.61
C LEU A 148 -20.35 -11.07 -2.10
N ARG A 149 -21.28 -11.60 -1.28
CA ARG A 149 -21.18 -11.53 0.17
C ARG A 149 -19.97 -12.30 0.68
N VAL A 150 -19.77 -13.53 0.22
CA VAL A 150 -18.61 -14.35 0.62
C VAL A 150 -17.32 -13.60 0.26
N SER A 151 -17.20 -13.12 -0.97
CA SER A 151 -16.01 -12.38 -1.43
C SER A 151 -15.75 -11.11 -0.60
N TYR A 152 -16.80 -10.34 -0.30
CA TYR A 152 -16.69 -9.16 0.55
C TYR A 152 -16.21 -9.51 1.96
N THR A 153 -16.81 -10.52 2.60
CA THR A 153 -16.43 -10.94 3.94
C THR A 153 -15.02 -11.52 4.00
N SER A 154 -14.61 -12.29 3.01
CA SER A 154 -13.24 -12.83 2.92
C SER A 154 -12.20 -11.72 2.79
N ASN A 155 -12.44 -10.76 1.89
CA ASN A 155 -11.53 -9.63 1.71
C ASN A 155 -11.49 -8.73 2.94
N LEU A 156 -12.65 -8.43 3.53
CA LEU A 156 -12.74 -7.64 4.76
C LEU A 156 -11.97 -8.31 5.91
N MET A 157 -12.14 -9.62 6.09
CA MET A 157 -11.38 -10.38 7.09
C MET A 157 -9.87 -10.29 6.85
N ALA A 158 -9.40 -10.40 5.60
CA ALA A 158 -8.00 -10.22 5.28
C ALA A 158 -7.48 -8.82 5.69
N PHE A 159 -8.22 -7.75 5.39
CA PHE A 159 -7.88 -6.38 5.77
C PHE A 159 -7.98 -6.09 7.28
N LEU A 160 -8.77 -6.86 8.02
CA LEU A 160 -8.82 -6.76 9.48
C LEU A 160 -7.69 -7.54 10.16
N THR A 161 -7.21 -8.63 9.55
CA THR A 161 -6.06 -9.39 10.06
C THR A 161 -4.73 -8.67 9.86
N VAL A 162 -4.58 -7.93 8.75
CA VAL A 162 -3.38 -7.14 8.45
C VAL A 162 -3.79 -5.69 8.28
N PRO A 163 -3.41 -4.79 9.22
CA PRO A 163 -3.79 -3.40 9.12
C PRO A 163 -3.19 -2.79 7.85
N ALA A 164 -4.03 -2.08 7.09
CA ALA A 164 -3.56 -1.35 5.91
C ALA A 164 -2.65 -0.19 6.36
N ILE A 165 -1.40 -0.23 5.90
CA ILE A 165 -0.39 0.80 6.16
C ILE A 165 -0.41 1.76 4.96
N GLN A 166 -0.23 3.06 5.21
CA GLN A 166 -0.10 4.05 4.13
C GLN A 166 1.17 3.75 3.31
N ALA A 167 1.12 3.99 1.99
CA ALA A 167 2.29 3.80 1.15
C ALA A 167 3.45 4.67 1.66
N PRO A 168 4.64 4.08 1.93
CA PRO A 168 5.80 4.84 2.38
C PRO A 168 6.32 5.78 1.27
N LEU A 169 7.10 6.78 1.67
CA LEU A 169 7.83 7.63 0.74
C LEU A 169 9.03 6.83 0.21
N ASP A 170 8.95 6.44 -1.06
CA ASP A 170 9.95 5.57 -1.69
C ASP A 170 11.01 6.37 -2.49
N THR A 171 10.72 7.63 -2.80
CA THR A 171 11.57 8.46 -3.67
C THR A 171 12.04 9.74 -3.00
N LEU A 172 13.23 10.21 -3.42
CA LEU A 172 13.78 11.50 -2.96
C LEU A 172 12.90 12.68 -3.36
N GLU A 173 12.21 12.58 -4.50
CA GLU A 173 11.29 13.61 -4.97
C GLU A 173 10.07 13.72 -4.05
N GLN A 174 9.46 12.59 -3.68
CA GLN A 174 8.39 12.55 -2.68
C GLN A 174 8.85 13.09 -1.32
N LEU A 175 10.10 12.83 -0.91
CA LEU A 175 10.64 13.42 0.32
C LEU A 175 10.81 14.94 0.19
N ALA A 176 11.31 15.43 -0.94
CA ALA A 176 11.52 16.86 -1.19
C ALA A 176 10.21 17.68 -1.25
N GLU A 177 9.13 17.05 -1.73
CA GLU A 177 7.79 17.63 -1.72
C GLU A 177 7.11 17.55 -0.35
N SER A 178 7.50 16.59 0.50
CA SER A 178 6.92 16.41 1.82
C SER A 178 7.37 17.49 2.83
N ASP A 179 6.54 17.74 3.83
CA ASP A 179 6.82 18.68 4.93
C ASP A 179 7.83 18.14 5.97
N LEU A 180 8.49 17.01 5.69
CA LEU A 180 9.42 16.32 6.60
C LEU A 180 10.86 16.88 6.54
N ARG A 181 11.01 18.15 6.16
CA ARG A 181 12.32 18.78 5.94
C ARG A 181 12.97 19.30 7.21
#